data_AF-M4RL64-F1
#
_entry.id   AF-M4RL64-F1
#
_cell.length_a   1.000
_cell.length_b   1.000
_cell.length_c   1.000
_cell.angle_alpha   90.00
_cell.angle_beta   90.00
_cell.angle_gamma   90.00
#
_symmetry.space_group_name_H-M   'P 1'
#
loop_
_entity.id
_entity.type
_entity.pdbx_description
1 polymer ?
#
loop_
_entity_poly.entity_id
_entity_poly.type
_entity_poly.pdbx_seq_one_letter_code
_entity_poly.pdbx_strand_id
1 'polypeptide(L)' 'MTLYQGNTRKMSVSTDSNNVAQYSLPIGVNEINMNALIGQSLKVVYGGEIHCVHCATKTKKALIRDTAIVA' A
#
# COMPACT_ATOMS: atom_id res chain seq x y z
N MET A 1 -10.16 5.87 -15.47
CA MET A 1 -8.87 5.64 -14.79
C MET A 1 -9.05 6.10 -13.36
N THR A 2 -9.17 5.19 -12.41
CA THR A 2 -9.48 5.53 -11.01
C THR A 2 -8.18 5.91 -10.29
N LEU A 3 -8.13 7.10 -9.71
CA LEU A 3 -6.96 7.60 -8.99
C LEU A 3 -7.23 7.54 -7.48
N TYR A 4 -6.33 6.89 -6.75
CA TYR A 4 -6.36 6.83 -5.29
C TYR A 4 -5.11 7.53 -4.74
N GLN A 5 -5.28 8.35 -3.71
CA GLN A 5 -4.19 9.08 -3.07
C GLN A 5 -4.33 9.01 -1.55
N GLY A 6 -3.20 8.81 -0.87
CA GLY A 6 -3.15 8.76 0.58
C GLY A 6 -2.03 7.84 1.08
N ASN A 7 -1.93 7.73 2.40
CA ASN A 7 -0.97 6.83 3.02
C ASN A 7 -1.36 5.38 2.73
N THR A 8 -0.43 4.61 2.18
CA THR A 8 -0.62 3.17 2.00
C THR A 8 -0.34 2.45 3.30
N ARG A 9 -1.11 1.39 3.60
CA ARG A 9 -0.81 0.48 4.73
C ARG A 9 -0.52 -0.92 4.20
N LYS A 10 -0.08 -1.81 5.10
CA LYS A 10 0.11 -3.22 4.79
C LYS A 10 -1.20 -3.78 4.23
N MET A 11 -1.08 -4.57 3.17
CA MET A 11 -2.20 -5.28 2.55
C MET A 11 -2.91 -6.16 3.58
N SER A 12 -4.22 -6.01 3.69
CA SER A 12 -5.08 -6.87 4.49
C SER A 12 -5.38 -8.16 3.72
N VAL A 13 -5.40 -9.28 4.44
CA VAL A 13 -5.77 -10.60 3.92
C VAL A 13 -6.88 -11.16 4.78
N SER A 14 -7.95 -11.60 4.13
CA SER A 14 -9.01 -12.41 4.74
C SER A 14 -9.30 -13.61 3.83
N THR A 15 -10.02 -14.61 4.34
CA THR A 15 -10.49 -15.75 3.55
C THR A 15 -12.01 -15.71 3.47
N ASP A 16 -12.56 -15.98 2.29
CA ASP A 16 -14.01 -16.11 2.12
C ASP A 16 -14.53 -17.51 2.52
N SER A 17 -15.84 -17.73 2.36
CA SER A 17 -16.48 -19.02 2.67
C SER A 17 -15.96 -20.20 1.83
N ASN A 18 -15.30 -19.92 0.71
CA ASN A 18 -14.71 -20.92 -0.18
C ASN A 18 -13.21 -21.13 0.07
N ASN A 19 -12.67 -20.58 1.17
CA ASN A 19 -11.24 -20.58 1.50
C ASN A 19 -10.36 -19.86 0.46
N VAL A 20 -10.93 -18.92 -0.30
CA VAL A 20 -10.14 -18.10 -1.23
C VAL A 20 -9.63 -16.88 -0.49
N ALA A 21 -8.32 -16.64 -0.62
CA ALA A 21 -7.66 -15.47 -0.03
C ALA A 21 -8.12 -14.19 -0.75
N GLN A 22 -8.68 -13.26 0.02
CA GLN A 22 -9.12 -11.94 -0.39
C GLN A 22 -8.07 -10.90 0.02
N TYR A 23 -7.40 -10.32 -0.97
CA TYR A 23 -6.37 -9.31 -0.77
C TYR A 23 -6.97 -7.91 -0.92
N SER A 24 -6.81 -7.06 0.08
CA SER A 24 -7.25 -5.68 0.05
C SER A 24 -6.10 -4.72 0.36
N LEU A 25 -5.93 -3.71 -0.49
CA LEU A 25 -4.90 -2.69 -0.33
C LEU A 25 -5.52 -1.39 0.19
N PRO A 26 -5.33 -1.06 1.48
CA PRO A 26 -5.75 0.22 2.04
C PRO A 26 -4.86 1.38 1.56
N ILE A 27 -5.48 2.39 0.93
CA ILE A 27 -4.87 3.66 0.51
C ILE A 27 -5.68 4.82 1.06
N GLY A 28 -5.15 5.48 2.10
CA GLY A 28 -5.83 6.57 2.80
C GLY A 28 -7.12 6.07 3.45
N VAL A 29 -8.26 6.52 2.92
CA VAL A 29 -9.61 6.13 3.35
C VAL A 29 -10.22 5.02 2.49
N ASN A 30 -9.57 4.68 1.36
CA ASN A 30 -10.08 3.71 0.41
C ASN A 30 -9.47 2.34 0.68
N GLU A 31 -10.28 1.30 0.52
CA GLU A 31 -9.82 -0.08 0.53
C GLU A 31 -10.03 -0.69 -0.85
N ILE A 32 -8.94 -1.05 -1.51
CA ILE A 32 -8.96 -1.52 -2.90
C ILE A 32 -8.89 -3.03 -2.92
N ASN A 33 -9.90 -3.68 -3.48
CA ASN A 33 -9.88 -5.13 -3.69
C ASN A 33 -8.86 -5.48 -4.79
N MET A 34 -7.76 -6.11 -4.41
CA MET A 34 -6.67 -6.48 -5.32
C MET A 34 -7.02 -7.68 -6.19
N ASN A 35 -7.89 -8.58 -5.72
CA ASN A 35 -8.32 -9.75 -6.48
C ASN A 35 -9.08 -9.34 -7.75
N ALA A 36 -9.90 -8.29 -7.66
CA ALA A 36 -10.63 -7.75 -8.80
C ALA A 36 -9.71 -7.12 -9.87
N LEU A 37 -8.47 -6.79 -9.50
CA LEU A 37 -7.49 -6.13 -10.37
C LEU A 37 -6.48 -7.11 -10.97
N ILE A 38 -6.62 -8.42 -10.71
CA ILE A 38 -5.76 -9.44 -11.31
C ILE A 38 -5.86 -9.37 -12.84
N GLY A 39 -4.71 -9.28 -13.51
CA GLY A 39 -4.62 -9.12 -14.97
C GLY A 39 -4.71 -7.67 -15.47
N GLN A 40 -4.91 -6.69 -14.59
CA GLN A 40 -4.91 -5.27 -14.94
C GLN A 40 -3.55 -4.62 -14.66
N SER A 41 -3.16 -3.65 -15.48
CA SER A 41 -1.97 -2.84 -15.24
C SER A 41 -2.27 -1.74 -14.22
N LEU A 42 -1.57 -1.76 -13.10
CA LEU A 42 -1.66 -0.77 -12.04
C LEU A 42 -0.38 0.08 -11.98
N LYS A 43 -0.54 1.40 -11.85
CA LYS A 43 0.56 2.36 -11.74
C LYS A 43 0.52 2.98 -10.35
N VAL A 44 1.59 2.79 -9.60
CA VAL A 44 1.78 3.42 -8.28
C VAL A 44 2.81 4.53 -8.44
N VAL A 45 2.47 5.73 -7.99
CA VAL A 45 3.37 6.89 -8.01
C VAL A 45 3.59 7.34 -6.58
N TYR A 46 4.86 7.42 -6.17
CA TYR A 46 5.21 7.94 -4.87
C TYR A 46 5.04 9.47 -4.85
N GLY A 47 4.20 9.98 -3.95
CA GLY A 47 3.82 11.39 -3.86
C GLY A 47 4.84 12.32 -3.19
N GLY A 48 6.03 11.81 -2.81
CA GLY A 48 7.09 12.64 -2.21
C GLY A 48 7.03 12.78 -0.68
N GLU A 49 6.04 12.18 -0.03
CA GLU A 49 5.86 12.26 1.43
C GLU A 49 5.68 10.87 2.05
N ILE A 50 6.36 10.63 3.17
CA ILE A 50 6.15 9.47 4.02
C ILE A 50 5.63 9.98 5.37
N HIS A 51 4.47 9.48 5.78
CA HIS A 51 3.88 9.74 7.08
C HIS A 51 4.02 8.50 7.97
N CYS A 52 4.32 8.70 9.24
CA CYS A 52 4.31 7.61 10.21
C CYS A 52 2.88 7.04 10.35
N VAL A 53 2.72 5.71 10.28
CA VAL A 53 1.40 5.06 10.43
C VAL A 53 0.80 5.20 11.82
N HIS A 54 1.64 5.49 12.82
CA HIS A 54 1.23 5.64 14.23
C HIS A 54 0.87 7.09 14.59
N CYS A 55 1.68 8.07 14.20
CA CYS A 55 1.51 9.47 14.59
C CYS A 55 1.16 10.43 13.45
N ALA A 56 1.07 9.95 12.20
CA ALA A 56 0.82 10.75 10.99
C ALA A 56 1.83 11.87 10.70
N THR A 57 2.88 12.03 11.52
CA THR A 57 3.91 13.05 11.32
C THR A 57 4.72 12.77 10.06
N LYS A 58 5.03 13.84 9.30
CA LYS A 58 5.90 13.78 8.12
C LYS A 58 7.31 13.36 8.52
N THR A 59 7.72 12.20 8.03
CA THR A 59 9.02 11.63 8.34
C THR A 59 10.05 12.17 7.34
N LYS A 60 10.93 13.09 7.78
CA LYS A 60 11.99 13.67 6.92
C LYS A 60 13.10 12.67 6.53
N LYS A 61 13.21 11.54 7.21
CA LYS A 61 14.21 10.50 6.96
C LYS A 61 13.57 9.15 7.28
N ALA A 62 13.20 8.39 6.25
CA ALA A 62 12.84 6.99 6.46
C ALA A 62 14.12 6.26 6.93
N LEU A 63 14.19 5.92 8.22
CA LEU A 63 15.21 5.02 8.76
C LEU A 63 14.93 3.60 8.26
N ILE A 64 15.17 3.35 6.99
CA ILE A 64 15.57 2.04 6.50
C ILE A 64 17.07 1.95 6.80
N ARG A 65 17.40 1.46 8.00
CA ARG A 65 18.69 0.78 8.19
C ARG A 65 18.57 -0.58 7.51
N ASP A 66 18.59 -0.58 6.19
CA ASP A 66 18.99 -1.74 5.41
C ASP A 66 20.03 -1.27 4.40
N THR A 67 21.27 -1.43 4.86
CA THR A 67 22.39 -1.98 4.11
C THR A 67 22.13 -2.23 2.61
N ALA A 68 22.93 -1.55 1.78
CA ALA A 68 23.30 -1.94 0.42
C ALA A 68 22.16 -2.24 -0.59
N ILE A 69 21.76 -1.20 -1.33
CA ILE A 69 21.55 -1.37 -2.77
C ILE A 69 22.81 -0.78 -3.44
N VAL A 70 23.74 -1.72 -3.67
CA VAL A 70 24.84 -1.79 -4.64
C VAL A 70 25.15 -0.52 -5.45
N ALA A 71 26.43 -0.14 -5.37
CA ALA A 71 27.14 0.76 -6.28
C ALA A 71 27.16 0.25 -7.73
#